data_AF-A0A382T0B4-F1
#
_entry.id   AF-A0A382T0B4-F1
#
_cell.length_a   1.000
_cell.length_b   1.000
_cell.length_c   1.000
_cell.angle_alpha   90.00
_cell.angle_beta   90.00
_cell.angle_gamma   90.00
#
_symmetry.space_group_name_H-M   'P 1'
#
loop_
_entity.id
_entity.type
_entity.pdbx_description
1 polymer ?
#
loop_
_entity_poly.entity_id
_entity_poly.type
_entity_poly.pdbx_seq_one_letter_code
_entity_poly.pdbx_strand_id
1 'polypeptide(L)'
;MMCSVLMPTAKADGKHDFYFEASRGDAFYKFFYSTGLSGALLKKLMGSDERAQRLNHIYPGDKFKIALDDNHDLNKIVFAPLNANPMLISYSKQEFSFVVVNIQPTQDITHSTITINKSLNYDAKKAGIEAEVIKLMVDNFSWELDFSRDLRKGDKFLLAWDGEKTPCAMIYVGDRKTIA
;
A
#
# COMPACT_ATOMS: atom_id res chain seq x y z
N MET A 1 6.62 55.31 12.44
CA MET A 1 5.61 54.65 13.28
C MET A 1 4.75 53.79 12.36
N MET A 2 4.44 52.57 12.77
CA MET A 2 4.31 51.35 11.94
C MET A 2 3.21 51.34 10.87
N CYS A 3 3.54 50.72 9.72
CA CYS A 3 2.58 50.11 8.81
C CYS A 3 1.79 49.02 9.53
N SER A 4 0.47 49.00 9.36
CA SER A 4 -0.36 47.84 9.67
C SER A 4 -1.23 47.57 8.45
N VAL A 5 -0.71 46.71 7.57
CA VAL A 5 -1.50 46.12 6.48
C VAL A 5 -2.41 45.10 7.16
N LEU A 6 -3.71 45.38 7.20
CA LEU A 6 -4.71 44.38 7.53
C LEU A 6 -4.63 43.27 6.48
N MET A 7 -4.04 42.14 6.85
CA MET A 7 -4.23 40.91 6.10
C MET A 7 -5.68 40.44 6.32
N PRO A 8 -6.43 40.12 5.25
CA PRO A 8 -7.75 39.53 5.41
C PRO A 8 -7.59 38.17 6.10
N THR A 9 -8.27 38.00 7.22
CA THR A 9 -8.43 36.69 7.87
C THR A 9 -9.01 35.73 6.84
N ALA A 10 -8.28 34.64 6.57
CA ALA A 10 -8.71 33.60 5.67
C ALA A 10 -10.12 33.16 6.04
N LYS A 11 -11.10 33.51 5.20
CA LYS A 11 -12.43 32.89 5.23
C LYS A 11 -12.22 31.39 5.13
N ALA A 12 -12.72 30.65 6.11
CA ALA A 12 -12.79 29.20 6.10
C ALA A 12 -13.40 28.73 4.76
N ASP A 13 -12.62 28.02 3.96
CA ASP A 13 -13.00 27.52 2.62
C ASP A 13 -14.03 26.37 2.69
N GLY A 14 -14.63 26.11 3.87
CA GLY A 14 -15.54 24.98 4.11
C GLY A 14 -14.92 23.61 3.85
N LYS A 15 -13.61 23.54 3.63
CA LYS A 15 -12.87 22.31 3.41
C LYS A 15 -12.52 21.69 4.74
N HIS A 16 -13.35 20.74 5.13
CA HIS A 16 -13.11 19.87 6.27
C HIS A 16 -12.25 18.66 5.90
N ASP A 17 -12.10 18.35 4.61
CA ASP A 17 -11.33 17.21 4.13
C ASP A 17 -10.07 17.64 3.37
N PHE A 18 -8.91 17.15 3.82
CA PHE A 18 -7.61 17.37 3.20
C PHE A 18 -7.06 16.04 2.68
N TYR A 19 -6.61 16.02 1.43
CA TYR A 19 -6.09 14.83 0.75
C TYR A 19 -4.63 15.03 0.41
N PHE A 20 -3.80 14.04 0.72
CA PHE A 20 -2.36 14.07 0.48
C PHE A 20 -1.89 12.77 -0.14
N GLU A 21 -0.85 12.88 -0.95
CA GLU A 21 -0.05 11.75 -1.44
C GLU A 21 1.41 12.02 -1.07
N ALA A 22 2.05 11.07 -0.38
CA ALA A 22 3.41 11.24 0.06
C ALA A 22 4.39 11.25 -1.12
N SER A 23 5.34 12.17 -1.09
CA SER A 23 6.47 12.21 -2.01
C SER A 23 7.77 11.81 -1.30
N ARG A 24 8.84 11.63 -2.09
CA ARG A 24 10.17 11.28 -1.56
C ARG A 24 10.66 12.35 -0.58
N GLY A 25 10.96 11.95 0.65
CA GLY A 25 11.46 12.85 1.71
C GLY A 25 10.36 13.54 2.53
N ASP A 26 9.10 13.16 2.35
CA ASP A 26 8.03 13.60 3.22
C ASP A 26 7.95 12.83 4.53
N ALA A 27 7.32 13.48 5.49
CA ALA A 27 7.04 12.95 6.81
C ALA A 27 5.62 13.38 7.19
N PHE A 28 4.88 12.49 7.87
CA PHE A 28 3.46 12.69 8.16
C PHE A 28 3.15 14.01 8.87
N TYR A 29 4.03 14.47 9.76
CA TYR A 29 3.84 15.73 10.49
C TYR A 29 3.65 16.94 9.56
N LYS A 30 4.25 16.93 8.35
CA LYS A 30 4.09 18.02 7.39
C LYS A 30 2.65 18.14 6.91
N PHE A 31 2.01 17.00 6.61
CA PHE A 31 0.60 16.94 6.23
C PHE A 31 -0.31 17.28 7.40
N PHE A 32 0.03 16.81 8.59
CA PHE A 32 -0.74 17.11 9.79
C PHE A 32 -0.76 18.62 10.07
N TYR A 33 0.40 19.28 10.04
CA TYR A 33 0.50 20.72 10.30
C TYR A 33 -0.07 21.59 9.20
N SER A 34 -0.06 21.14 7.93
CA SER A 34 -0.66 21.92 6.83
C SER A 34 -2.19 22.04 6.96
N THR A 35 -2.84 21.18 7.75
CA THR A 35 -4.27 21.29 8.09
C THR A 35 -4.57 22.25 9.25
N GLY A 36 -3.54 22.84 9.87
CA GLY A 36 -3.68 23.76 11.02
C GLY A 36 -3.74 23.08 12.39
N LEU A 37 -3.65 21.74 12.45
CA LEU A 37 -3.65 20.98 13.70
C LEU A 37 -2.35 21.16 14.50
N SER A 38 -2.46 21.05 15.83
CA SER A 38 -1.35 21.39 16.74
C SER A 38 -0.34 20.27 16.95
N GLY A 39 0.92 20.64 17.25
CA GLY A 39 1.96 19.69 17.65
C GLY A 39 1.66 18.92 18.94
N ALA A 40 0.89 19.52 19.86
CA ALA A 40 0.44 18.83 21.08
C ALA A 40 -0.50 17.67 20.74
N LEU A 41 -1.42 17.88 19.79
CA LEU A 41 -2.33 16.85 19.31
C LEU A 41 -1.58 15.75 18.55
N LEU A 42 -0.61 16.11 17.71
CA LEU A 42 0.24 15.12 17.03
C LEU A 42 1.02 14.27 18.04
N LYS A 43 1.61 14.90 19.07
CA LYS A 43 2.31 14.16 20.14
C LYS A 43 1.37 13.21 20.87
N LYS A 44 0.14 13.65 21.17
CA LYS A 44 -0.89 12.80 21.78
C LYS A 44 -1.22 11.61 20.89
N LEU A 45 -1.42 11.83 19.59
CA LEU A 45 -1.68 10.78 18.61
C LEU A 45 -0.56 9.75 18.57
N MET A 46 0.69 10.19 18.45
CA MET A 46 1.84 9.29 18.36
C MET A 46 2.07 8.48 19.65
N GLY A 47 1.63 9.02 20.79
CA GLY A 47 1.74 8.36 22.11
C GLY A 47 0.52 7.56 22.54
N SER A 48 -0.60 7.59 21.80
CA SER A 48 -1.85 6.95 22.24
C SER A 48 -1.91 5.45 21.96
N ASP A 49 -1.20 4.96 20.94
CA ASP A 49 -1.24 3.56 20.51
C ASP A 49 0.01 3.21 19.70
N GLU A 50 0.52 1.98 19.79
CA GLU A 50 1.67 1.51 19.00
C GLU A 50 1.41 1.59 17.50
N ARG A 51 0.16 1.41 17.06
CA ARG A 51 -0.24 1.47 15.64
C ARG A 51 -0.02 2.85 15.04
N ALA A 52 -0.04 3.91 15.86
CA ALA A 52 0.25 5.27 15.41
C ALA A 52 1.69 5.41 14.88
N GLN A 53 2.62 4.57 15.32
CA GLN A 53 4.01 4.57 14.85
C GLN A 53 4.13 4.24 13.35
N ARG A 54 3.09 3.65 12.73
CA ARG A 54 3.03 3.47 11.27
C ARG A 54 3.08 4.81 10.52
N LEU A 55 2.61 5.91 11.11
CA LEU A 55 2.66 7.25 10.52
C LEU A 55 4.09 7.82 10.43
N ASN A 56 5.07 7.23 11.14
CA ASN A 56 6.49 7.56 10.97
C ASN A 56 7.13 6.86 9.77
N HIS A 57 6.47 5.86 9.19
CA HIS A 57 7.01 4.99 8.15
C HIS A 57 6.17 5.12 6.88
N ILE A 58 6.17 6.33 6.31
CA ILE A 58 5.42 6.65 5.09
C ILE A 58 6.35 6.59 3.88
N TYR A 59 5.81 6.13 2.75
CA TYR A 59 6.55 5.94 1.51
C TYR A 59 5.93 6.74 0.35
N PRO A 60 6.71 7.05 -0.71
CA PRO A 60 6.16 7.69 -1.90
C PRO A 60 4.94 6.94 -2.44
N GLY A 61 3.85 7.66 -2.69
CA GLY A 61 2.57 7.11 -3.16
C GLY A 61 1.59 6.71 -2.06
N ASP A 62 1.99 6.71 -0.78
CA ASP A 62 1.06 6.53 0.33
C ASP A 62 0.05 7.68 0.40
N LYS A 63 -1.22 7.36 0.68
CA LYS A 63 -2.32 8.33 0.65
C LYS A 63 -2.87 8.61 2.03
N PHE A 64 -3.23 9.87 2.26
CA PHE A 64 -3.82 10.35 3.50
C PHE A 64 -5.09 11.14 3.21
N LYS A 65 -6.09 10.95 4.06
CA LYS A 65 -7.20 11.88 4.23
C LYS A 65 -7.21 12.36 5.68
N ILE A 66 -7.10 13.66 5.91
CA ILE A 66 -7.29 14.26 7.23
C ILE A 66 -8.60 15.05 7.19
N ALA A 67 -9.56 14.62 8.01
CA ALA A 67 -10.87 15.23 8.14
C ALA A 67 -10.94 16.01 9.45
N LEU A 68 -11.36 17.26 9.36
CA LEU A 68 -11.67 18.14 10.47
C LEU A 68 -13.18 18.18 10.72
N ASP A 69 -13.62 18.61 11.89
CA ASP A 69 -15.01 18.94 12.17
C ASP A 69 -15.31 20.44 11.89
N ASP A 70 -16.54 20.86 12.18
CA ASP A 70 -16.99 22.25 12.01
C ASP A 70 -16.20 23.26 12.87
N ASN A 71 -15.58 22.79 13.96
CA ASN A 71 -14.74 23.60 14.85
C ASN A 71 -13.28 23.63 14.40
N HIS A 72 -12.95 23.02 13.25
CA HIS A 72 -11.60 22.83 12.74
C HIS A 72 -10.73 21.93 13.65
N ASP A 73 -11.36 21.14 14.52
CA ASP A 73 -10.69 20.12 15.30
C ASP A 73 -10.54 18.83 14.49
N LEU A 74 -9.56 18.00 14.84
CA LEU A 74 -9.38 16.71 14.18
C LEU A 74 -10.60 15.81 14.42
N ASN A 75 -11.22 15.33 13.35
CA ASN A 75 -12.26 14.31 13.40
C ASN A 75 -11.68 12.93 13.07
N LYS A 76 -10.98 12.82 11.93
CA LYS A 76 -10.53 11.53 11.41
C LYS A 76 -9.27 11.63 10.55
N ILE A 77 -8.43 10.59 10.60
CA ILE A 77 -7.34 10.35 9.66
C ILE A 77 -7.60 9.01 9.00
N VAL A 78 -7.55 8.96 7.67
CA VAL A 78 -7.46 7.72 6.90
C VAL A 78 -6.06 7.65 6.31
N PHE A 79 -5.30 6.65 6.74
CA PHE A 79 -3.98 6.35 6.18
C PHE A 79 -4.09 5.10 5.31
N ALA A 80 -3.83 5.24 4.02
CA ALA A 80 -3.89 4.17 3.03
C ALA A 80 -2.50 3.98 2.40
N PRO A 81 -1.62 3.17 3.01
CA PRO A 81 -0.33 2.84 2.41
C PRO A 81 -0.51 1.92 1.19
N LEU A 82 0.43 1.99 0.24
CA LEU A 82 0.34 1.19 -1.00
C LEU A 82 0.33 -0.32 -0.76
N ASN A 83 1.15 -0.80 0.18
CA ASN A 83 1.43 -2.22 0.39
C ASN A 83 0.93 -2.76 1.74
N ALA A 84 -0.03 -2.07 2.36
CA ALA A 84 -0.58 -2.52 3.64
C ALA A 84 -2.04 -2.11 3.82
N ASN A 85 -2.71 -2.78 4.75
CA ASN A 85 -4.08 -2.47 5.11
C ASN A 85 -4.24 -1.01 5.58
N PRO A 86 -5.27 -0.29 5.09
CA PRO A 86 -5.59 1.04 5.55
C PRO A 86 -5.86 1.09 7.05
N MET A 87 -5.56 2.23 7.65
CA MET A 87 -5.81 2.50 9.05
C MET A 87 -6.68 3.75 9.18
N LEU A 88 -7.80 3.61 9.88
CA LEU A 88 -8.67 4.71 10.27
C LEU A 88 -8.34 5.08 11.71
N ILE A 89 -8.12 6.36 11.93
CA ILE A 89 -7.86 6.94 13.24
C ILE A 89 -8.96 7.96 13.47
N SER A 90 -9.79 7.77 14.49
CA SER A 90 -10.83 8.73 14.85
C SER A 90 -10.49 9.41 16.17
N TYR A 91 -10.72 10.71 16.26
CA TYR A 91 -10.52 11.50 17.46
C TYR A 91 -11.89 11.98 17.99
N SER A 92 -12.24 11.56 19.19
CA SER A 92 -13.52 11.94 19.81
C SER A 92 -13.41 11.84 21.33
N LYS A 93 -14.12 12.72 22.05
CA LYS A 93 -14.07 12.79 23.53
C LYS A 93 -12.63 12.85 24.05
N GLN A 94 -11.78 13.59 23.33
CA GLN A 94 -10.35 13.74 23.57
C GLN A 94 -9.51 12.47 23.44
N GLU A 95 -10.05 11.35 22.98
CA GLU A 95 -9.35 10.08 22.85
C GLU A 95 -9.20 9.64 21.39
N PHE A 96 -8.14 8.87 21.12
CA PHE A 96 -7.90 8.27 19.81
C PHE A 96 -8.39 6.83 19.77
N SER A 97 -8.99 6.47 18.64
CA SER A 97 -9.39 5.09 18.33
C SER A 97 -8.86 4.70 16.97
N PHE A 98 -8.43 3.45 16.83
CA PHE A 98 -7.74 2.95 15.65
C PHE A 98 -8.41 1.68 15.14
N VAL A 99 -8.71 1.66 13.84
CA VAL A 99 -9.26 0.50 13.13
C VAL A 99 -8.38 0.25 11.91
N VAL A 100 -7.73 -0.92 11.86
CA VAL A 100 -7.05 -1.38 10.64
C VAL A 100 -8.09 -2.13 9.80
N VAL A 101 -8.36 -1.64 8.60
CA VAL A 101 -9.31 -2.27 7.69
C VAL A 101 -8.59 -3.41 7.01
N ASN A 102 -8.97 -4.64 7.35
CA ASN A 102 -8.49 -5.79 6.61
C ASN A 102 -9.19 -5.82 5.26
N ILE A 103 -8.52 -5.37 4.22
CA ILE A 103 -9.00 -5.59 2.86
C ILE A 103 -8.62 -7.03 2.53
N GLN A 104 -9.51 -7.97 2.86
CA GLN A 104 -9.43 -9.26 2.20
C GLN A 104 -9.70 -9.02 0.71
N PRO A 105 -8.95 -9.65 -0.21
CA PRO A 105 -9.31 -9.65 -1.61
C PRO A 105 -10.79 -9.99 -1.73
N THR A 106 -11.58 -9.11 -2.33
CA THR A 106 -13.02 -9.32 -2.49
C THR A 106 -13.34 -10.46 -3.45
N GLN A 107 -12.32 -11.01 -4.11
CA GLN A 107 -12.42 -12.18 -4.98
C GLN A 107 -11.66 -13.35 -4.36
N ASP A 108 -12.21 -14.56 -4.53
CA ASP A 108 -11.55 -15.78 -4.11
C ASP A 108 -10.19 -15.91 -4.82
N ILE A 109 -9.15 -16.23 -4.05
CA ILE A 109 -7.84 -16.49 -4.63
C ILE A 109 -7.94 -17.77 -5.46
N THR A 110 -7.75 -17.63 -6.77
CA THR A 110 -7.63 -18.78 -7.68
C THR A 110 -6.16 -19.08 -7.94
N HIS A 111 -5.86 -20.27 -8.45
CA HIS A 111 -4.50 -20.65 -8.77
C HIS A 111 -4.38 -21.33 -10.13
N SER A 112 -3.25 -21.10 -10.80
CA SER A 112 -2.84 -21.83 -12.00
C SER A 112 -1.54 -22.57 -11.71
N THR A 113 -1.47 -23.83 -12.14
CA THR A 113 -0.25 -24.63 -12.03
C THR A 113 0.28 -24.97 -13.41
N ILE A 114 1.54 -24.62 -13.67
CA ILE A 114 2.24 -24.92 -14.89
C ILE A 114 3.25 -26.02 -14.56
N THR A 115 3.08 -27.21 -15.12
CA THR A 115 4.07 -28.30 -14.98
C THR A 115 4.93 -28.36 -16.22
N ILE A 116 6.25 -28.23 -16.04
CA ILE A 116 7.21 -28.21 -17.13
C ILE A 116 7.32 -29.60 -17.76
N ASN A 117 7.11 -29.65 -19.07
CA ASN A 117 7.29 -30.83 -19.90
C ASN A 117 8.20 -30.55 -21.10
N LYS A 118 8.19 -29.33 -21.62
CA LYS A 118 9.03 -28.89 -22.74
C LYS A 118 9.82 -27.62 -22.41
N SER A 119 9.14 -26.55 -22.03
CA SER A 119 9.76 -25.27 -21.67
C SER A 119 8.74 -24.36 -21.00
N LEU A 120 9.21 -23.40 -20.22
CA LEU A 120 8.33 -22.44 -19.55
C LEU A 120 7.36 -21.77 -20.54
N ASN A 121 7.86 -21.22 -21.65
CA ASN A 121 7.03 -20.51 -22.64
C ASN A 121 5.97 -21.43 -23.27
N TYR A 122 6.34 -22.67 -23.64
CA TYR A 122 5.39 -23.61 -24.23
C TYR A 122 4.33 -24.08 -23.24
N ASP A 123 4.76 -24.52 -22.05
CA ASP A 123 3.86 -25.12 -21.07
C ASP A 123 2.98 -24.07 -20.39
N ALA A 124 3.47 -22.85 -20.20
CA ALA A 124 2.68 -21.72 -19.71
C ALA A 124 1.57 -21.32 -20.70
N LYS A 125 1.90 -21.18 -21.99
CA LYS A 125 0.89 -20.93 -23.04
C LYS A 125 -0.16 -22.04 -23.09
N LYS A 126 0.27 -23.30 -22.99
CA LYS A 126 -0.63 -24.44 -22.95
C LYS A 126 -1.54 -24.41 -21.71
N ALA A 127 -1.06 -23.88 -20.60
CA ALA A 127 -1.83 -23.66 -19.38
C ALA A 127 -2.73 -22.40 -19.41
N GLY A 128 -2.81 -21.70 -20.55
CA GLY A 128 -3.64 -20.50 -20.70
C GLY A 128 -3.01 -19.23 -20.14
N ILE A 129 -1.70 -19.23 -19.87
CA ILE A 129 -0.99 -18.05 -19.36
C ILE A 129 -0.64 -17.13 -20.52
N GLU A 130 -1.10 -15.88 -20.41
CA GLU A 130 -0.85 -14.83 -21.38
C GLU A 130 0.64 -14.46 -21.47
N ALA A 131 1.06 -14.03 -22.66
CA ALA A 131 2.48 -13.77 -22.95
C ALA A 131 3.12 -12.72 -22.02
N GLU A 132 2.34 -11.73 -21.56
CA GLU A 132 2.80 -10.71 -20.61
C GLU A 132 3.11 -11.30 -19.24
N VAL A 133 2.29 -12.23 -18.75
CA VAL A 133 2.53 -12.94 -17.48
C VAL A 133 3.73 -13.87 -17.62
N ILE A 134 3.92 -14.53 -18.76
CA ILE A 134 5.12 -15.35 -19.02
C ILE A 134 6.39 -14.50 -18.94
N LYS A 135 6.35 -13.29 -19.49
CA LYS A 135 7.48 -12.34 -19.38
C LYS A 135 7.74 -11.98 -17.92
N LEU A 136 6.70 -11.66 -17.17
CA LEU A 136 6.80 -11.35 -15.73
C LEU A 136 7.39 -12.52 -14.93
N MET A 137 7.03 -13.76 -15.25
CA MET A 137 7.63 -14.95 -14.65
C MET A 137 9.13 -15.03 -14.94
N VAL A 138 9.55 -14.79 -16.19
CA VAL A 138 10.97 -14.79 -16.56
C VAL A 138 11.70 -13.69 -15.78
N ASP A 139 11.16 -12.49 -15.74
CA ASP A 139 11.79 -11.35 -15.06
C ASP A 139 11.95 -11.60 -13.55
N ASN A 140 10.94 -12.21 -12.89
CA ASN A 140 11.00 -12.52 -11.46
C ASN A 140 11.97 -13.65 -11.11
N PHE A 141 11.96 -14.75 -11.86
CA PHE A 141 12.73 -15.93 -11.48
C PHE A 141 14.16 -15.94 -12.05
N SER A 142 14.48 -15.15 -13.07
CA SER A 142 15.83 -15.14 -13.69
C SER A 142 16.95 -14.74 -12.74
N TRP A 143 16.64 -14.05 -11.63
CA TRP A 143 17.62 -13.71 -10.60
C TRP A 143 18.17 -14.94 -9.87
N GLU A 144 17.37 -16.00 -9.78
CA GLU A 144 17.61 -17.15 -8.93
C GLU A 144 17.53 -18.51 -9.64
N LEU A 145 17.11 -18.51 -10.91
CA LEU A 145 16.87 -19.68 -11.73
C LEU A 145 17.37 -19.44 -13.16
N ASP A 146 18.35 -20.23 -13.59
CA ASP A 146 18.74 -20.27 -15.00
C ASP A 146 17.83 -21.26 -15.73
N PHE A 147 16.84 -20.76 -16.48
CA PHE A 147 15.86 -21.60 -17.18
C PHE A 147 16.46 -22.62 -18.17
N SER A 148 17.68 -22.39 -18.66
CA SER A 148 18.33 -23.32 -19.59
C SER A 148 19.04 -24.47 -18.86
N ARG A 149 19.52 -24.21 -17.63
CA ARG A 149 20.33 -25.17 -16.87
C ARG A 149 19.56 -25.83 -15.74
N ASP A 150 18.71 -25.08 -15.06
CA ASP A 150 18.09 -25.49 -13.80
C ASP A 150 16.69 -26.04 -14.01
N LEU A 151 15.98 -25.58 -15.06
CA LEU A 151 14.62 -26.01 -15.34
C LEU A 151 14.56 -27.45 -15.86
N ARG A 152 13.78 -28.29 -15.19
CA ARG A 152 13.61 -29.71 -15.48
C ARG A 152 12.14 -30.06 -15.72
N LYS A 153 11.96 -31.18 -16.42
CA LYS A 153 10.65 -31.79 -16.57
C LYS A 153 10.13 -32.24 -15.21
N GLY A 154 8.90 -31.85 -14.87
CA GLY A 154 8.28 -32.11 -13.58
C GLY A 154 8.23 -30.88 -12.67
N ASP A 155 9.13 -29.90 -12.87
CA ASP A 155 9.10 -28.64 -12.13
C ASP A 155 7.79 -27.91 -12.33
N LYS A 156 7.40 -27.12 -11.33
CA LYS A 156 6.10 -26.44 -11.29
C LYS A 156 6.26 -24.96 -11.06
N PHE A 157 5.42 -24.18 -11.73
CA PHE A 157 5.13 -22.81 -11.34
C PHE A 157 3.69 -22.73 -10.85
N LEU A 158 3.49 -22.14 -9.67
CA LEU A 158 2.19 -21.87 -9.08
C LEU A 158 1.97 -20.35 -9.13
N LEU A 159 0.89 -19.93 -9.75
CA LEU A 159 0.48 -18.53 -9.85
C LEU A 159 -0.80 -18.38 -9.04
N ALA A 160 -0.85 -17.38 -8.16
CA ALA A 160 -2.05 -17.01 -7.41
C ALA A 160 -2.67 -15.74 -8.01
N TRP A 161 -4.00 -15.70 -8.06
CA TRP A 161 -4.75 -14.60 -8.67
C TRP A 161 -5.82 -14.12 -7.71
N ASP A 162 -5.94 -12.81 -7.57
CA ASP A 162 -6.97 -12.11 -6.78
C ASP A 162 -8.05 -11.47 -7.65
N GLY A 163 -8.17 -11.92 -8.91
CA GLY A 163 -9.10 -11.37 -9.90
C GLY A 163 -8.47 -10.41 -10.91
N GLU A 164 -7.23 -10.00 -10.68
CA GLU A 164 -6.49 -9.13 -11.60
C GLU A 164 -5.82 -9.91 -12.73
N LYS A 165 -5.39 -9.17 -13.77
CA LYS A 165 -4.69 -9.76 -14.94
C LYS A 165 -3.28 -10.24 -14.62
N THR A 166 -2.68 -9.76 -13.54
CA THR A 166 -1.33 -10.11 -13.10
C THR A 166 -1.41 -10.93 -11.81
N PRO A 167 -0.58 -12.00 -11.65
CA PRO A 167 -0.60 -12.79 -10.44
C PRO A 167 -0.20 -11.96 -9.21
N CYS A 168 -0.89 -12.16 -8.09
CA CYS A 168 -0.54 -11.54 -6.81
C CYS A 168 0.62 -12.27 -6.11
N ALA A 169 0.89 -13.54 -6.48
CA ALA A 169 2.07 -14.29 -6.06
C ALA A 169 2.49 -15.32 -7.12
N MET A 170 3.78 -15.64 -7.15
CA MET A 170 4.34 -16.70 -8.01
C MET A 170 5.32 -17.54 -7.21
N ILE A 171 5.24 -18.86 -7.36
CA ILE A 171 6.18 -19.80 -6.72
C ILE A 171 6.71 -20.74 -7.78
N TYR A 172 8.01 -20.92 -7.82
CA TYR A 172 8.68 -22.01 -8.52
C TYR A 172 9.00 -23.15 -7.55
N VAL A 173 8.66 -24.38 -7.94
CA VAL A 173 8.96 -25.60 -7.19
C VAL A 173 9.68 -26.57 -8.13
N GLY A 174 10.97 -26.77 -7.91
CA GLY A 174 11.75 -27.83 -8.53
C GLY A 174 12.25 -28.84 -7.49
N ASP A 175 12.80 -29.95 -7.97
CA ASP A 175 13.23 -31.07 -7.10
C ASP A 175 14.24 -30.68 -5.99
N ARG A 176 15.03 -29.63 -6.22
CA ARG A 176 16.13 -29.21 -5.33
C ARG A 176 15.93 -27.84 -4.69
N LYS A 177 14.97 -27.05 -5.17
CA LYS A 177 14.81 -25.64 -4.77
C LYS A 177 13.37 -25.18 -4.96
N THR A 178 12.89 -24.40 -4.00
CA THR A 178 11.67 -23.59 -4.10
C THR A 178 12.05 -22.12 -4.09
N ILE A 179 11.44 -21.32 -4.96
CA ILE A 179 11.61 -19.86 -5.03
C ILE A 179 10.21 -19.24 -4.95
N ALA A 180 9.99 -18.30 -4.03
CA ALA A 180 8.70 -17.66 -3.76
C ALA A 180 8.86 -16.14 -3.60
#